data_AF-A0A7W4YCB9-F1
#
_entry.id   AF-A0A7W4YCB9-F1
#
_cell.length_a   1.000
_cell.length_b   1.000
_cell.length_c   1.000
_cell.angle_alpha   90.00
_cell.angle_beta   90.00
_cell.angle_gamma   90.00
#
_symmetry.space_group_name_H-M   'P 1'
#
loop_
_entity.id
_entity.type
_entity.pdbx_description
1 polymer ?
#
loop_
_entity_poly.entity_id
_entity_poly.type
_entity_poly.pdbx_seq_one_letter_code
_entity_poly.pdbx_strand_id
1 'polypeptide(L)'
;MTRVPDEHAGRWPGTRAHRRARLRTGAVLGLVAAVALTGCAGRPGAAAVVDGRVIAVEDVHTAVEQLSPFFEGATSENVLAVLVQEPTIRAFAQEQGVAVSDQAARAQLTDAAAQIETATTDEFGEPAIAVSRYLLVWEQLTTLPDAQTLIPDLQLELGELDVEVSPRFGAVDEGNELVAVDRPWLVTSDDETAVE
;
A
#
# COMPACT_ATOMS: atom_id res chain seq x y z
N MET A 1 -46.90 26.11 -49.65
CA MET A 1 -47.49 27.41 -49.31
C MET A 1 -48.68 27.19 -48.37
N THR A 2 -48.45 27.20 -47.07
CA THR A 2 -49.42 27.60 -46.03
C THR A 2 -48.72 27.62 -44.67
N ARG A 3 -48.36 28.82 -44.23
CA ARG A 3 -48.01 29.17 -42.84
C ARG A 3 -49.31 29.39 -42.07
N VAL A 4 -49.42 28.86 -40.85
CA VAL A 4 -50.31 29.35 -39.77
C VAL A 4 -49.57 29.08 -38.43
N PRO A 5 -49.68 29.96 -37.41
CA PRO A 5 -48.56 30.34 -36.54
C PRO A 5 -48.67 29.89 -35.07
N ASP A 6 -47.54 30.07 -34.37
CA ASP A 6 -47.34 30.15 -32.92
C ASP A 6 -48.15 31.29 -32.27
N GLU A 7 -48.89 30.99 -31.19
CA GLU A 7 -49.31 31.98 -30.18
C GLU A 7 -49.85 31.33 -28.89
N HIS A 8 -48.99 31.17 -27.89
CA HIS A 8 -49.45 31.19 -26.49
C HIS A 8 -48.68 32.23 -25.70
N ALA A 9 -49.29 33.43 -25.69
CA ALA A 9 -48.96 34.53 -24.83
C ALA A 9 -49.37 34.23 -23.38
N GLY A 10 -48.39 34.22 -22.48
CA GLY A 10 -48.58 34.24 -21.03
C GLY A 10 -47.81 35.40 -20.43
N ARG A 11 -48.30 36.63 -20.63
CA ARG A 11 -47.77 37.87 -20.07
C ARG A 11 -48.28 38.02 -18.63
N TRP A 12 -47.39 37.97 -17.64
CA TRP A 12 -47.68 38.45 -16.28
C TRP A 12 -46.85 39.71 -15.97
N PRO A 13 -47.47 40.81 -15.53
CA PRO A 13 -46.77 42.01 -15.08
C PRO A 13 -46.51 41.95 -13.57
N GLY A 14 -45.43 42.58 -13.10
CA GLY A 14 -45.30 42.85 -11.66
C GLY A 14 -43.89 43.12 -11.16
N THR A 15 -43.40 44.34 -11.39
CA THR A 15 -42.28 44.95 -10.66
C THR A 15 -42.54 44.99 -9.15
N ARG A 16 -41.60 44.59 -8.28
CA ARG A 16 -41.23 45.31 -7.04
C ARG A 16 -39.77 45.01 -6.65
N ALA A 17 -38.92 46.01 -6.87
CA ALA A 17 -37.60 46.07 -6.26
C ALA A 17 -37.77 46.31 -4.75
N HIS A 18 -37.39 45.35 -3.91
CA HIS A 18 -37.28 45.57 -2.48
C HIS A 18 -35.83 45.89 -2.10
N ARG A 19 -35.65 47.14 -1.70
CA ARG A 19 -34.41 47.72 -1.20
C ARG A 19 -33.92 46.95 0.04
N ARG A 20 -32.60 46.85 0.10
CA ARG A 20 -31.73 46.53 1.24
C ARG A 20 -32.34 47.00 2.57
N ALA A 21 -32.26 46.18 3.63
CA ALA A 21 -31.31 46.40 4.72
C ALA A 21 -31.54 45.48 5.94
N ARG A 22 -30.42 45.21 6.62
CA ARG A 22 -30.22 44.86 8.03
C ARG A 22 -30.40 43.39 8.44
N LEU A 23 -29.23 42.74 8.56
CA LEU A 23 -28.72 42.07 9.76
C LEU A 23 -29.78 41.57 10.75
N ARG A 24 -29.94 40.25 10.79
CA ARG A 24 -30.35 39.54 11.99
C ARG A 24 -29.39 38.39 12.23
N THR A 25 -28.48 38.64 13.16
CA THR A 25 -27.84 37.65 14.01
C THR A 25 -28.90 36.69 14.53
N GLY A 26 -28.71 35.38 14.34
CA GLY A 26 -29.57 34.36 14.95
C GLY A 26 -29.90 33.19 14.05
N ALA A 27 -28.98 32.23 13.97
CA ALA A 27 -29.29 30.81 13.81
C ALA A 27 -28.05 29.99 14.16
N VAL A 28 -27.82 29.81 15.46
CA VAL A 28 -27.19 28.60 15.97
C VAL A 28 -28.21 27.50 15.76
N LEU A 29 -27.93 26.55 14.86
CA LEU A 29 -28.26 25.13 14.95
C LEU A 29 -28.13 24.48 13.56
N GLY A 30 -27.29 23.46 13.49
CA GLY A 30 -27.46 22.37 12.53
C GLY A 30 -26.58 22.43 11.29
N LEU A 31 -25.34 21.95 11.43
CA LEU A 31 -24.72 21.04 10.45
C LEU A 31 -23.43 20.44 11.04
N VAL A 32 -23.57 19.54 12.01
CA VAL A 32 -22.50 18.64 12.49
C VAL A 32 -22.72 17.23 11.92
N ALA A 33 -23.03 17.12 10.62
CA ALA A 33 -23.29 15.81 10.01
C ALA A 33 -22.62 15.70 8.65
N ALA A 34 -21.29 15.58 8.64
CA ALA A 34 -20.53 15.14 7.46
C ALA A 34 -19.14 14.56 7.82
N VAL A 35 -19.03 13.71 8.84
CA VAL A 35 -17.76 13.00 9.15
C VAL A 35 -17.86 11.47 9.00
N ALA A 36 -19.02 10.92 8.65
CA ALA A 36 -19.24 9.48 8.72
C ALA A 36 -19.21 8.73 7.36
N LEU A 37 -18.29 9.07 6.44
CA LEU A 37 -18.06 8.30 5.20
C LEU A 37 -16.59 8.27 4.73
N THR A 38 -15.61 8.54 5.60
CA THR A 38 -14.19 8.25 5.27
C THR A 38 -13.84 6.76 5.39
N GLY A 39 -14.78 5.92 5.85
CA GLY A 39 -14.65 4.47 5.77
C GLY A 39 -15.10 3.97 4.39
N CYS A 40 -14.21 3.26 3.68
CA CYS A 40 -14.40 2.65 2.36
C CYS A 40 -14.10 3.54 1.13
N ALA A 41 -12.96 4.20 1.13
CA ALA A 41 -12.26 4.49 -0.13
C ALA A 41 -10.81 3.99 -0.04
N GLY A 42 -10.66 2.70 0.30
CA GLY A 42 -9.39 2.02 0.11
C GLY A 42 -8.93 2.26 -1.32
N ARG A 43 -7.70 2.75 -1.50
CA ARG A 43 -7.15 3.11 -2.80
C ARG A 43 -7.19 1.86 -3.68
N PRO A 44 -8.08 1.78 -4.69
CA PRO A 44 -8.21 0.57 -5.48
C PRO A 44 -6.87 0.29 -6.16
N GLY A 45 -6.37 -0.94 -6.01
CA GLY A 45 -5.06 -1.32 -6.53
C GLY A 45 -3.88 -1.10 -5.56
N ALA A 46 -4.10 -0.62 -4.33
CA ALA A 46 -3.08 -0.61 -3.29
C ALA A 46 -3.02 -1.97 -2.55
N ALA A 47 -1.82 -2.50 -2.38
CA ALA A 47 -1.54 -3.58 -1.43
C ALA A 47 -1.36 -3.01 -0.02
N ALA A 48 -0.62 -1.91 0.11
CA ALA A 48 -0.52 -1.13 1.32
C ALA A 48 -0.31 0.37 1.00
N VAL A 49 -0.52 1.21 2.01
CA VAL A 49 -0.11 2.60 2.03
C VAL A 49 0.79 2.80 3.26
N VAL A 50 1.98 3.35 3.08
CA VAL A 50 2.97 3.59 4.14
C VAL A 50 3.34 5.06 4.12
N ASP A 51 3.00 5.81 5.16
CA ASP A 51 3.24 7.27 5.24
C ASP A 51 2.73 8.00 3.98
N GLY A 52 1.58 7.57 3.47
CA GLY A 52 0.96 8.10 2.25
C GLY A 52 1.51 7.54 0.93
N ARG A 53 2.64 6.83 0.91
CA ARG A 53 3.18 6.14 -0.27
C ARG A 53 2.39 4.88 -0.57
N VAL A 54 1.96 4.71 -1.82
CA VAL A 54 1.23 3.52 -2.26
C VAL A 54 2.21 2.42 -2.66
N ILE A 55 1.98 1.20 -2.17
CA ILE A 55 2.56 -0.04 -2.70
C ILE A 55 1.46 -0.70 -3.53
N ALA A 56 1.67 -0.89 -4.84
CA ALA A 56 0.63 -1.43 -5.71
C ALA A 56 0.50 -2.95 -5.57
N VAL A 57 -0.67 -3.49 -5.90
CA VAL A 57 -0.87 -4.96 -6.02
C VAL A 57 0.11 -5.55 -7.01
N GLU A 58 0.24 -4.86 -8.14
CA GLU A 58 0.99 -5.32 -9.29
C GLU A 58 2.47 -5.43 -8.92
N ASP A 59 3.00 -4.48 -8.15
CA ASP A 59 4.36 -4.54 -7.62
C ASP A 59 4.61 -5.79 -6.78
N VAL A 60 3.66 -6.12 -5.88
CA VAL A 60 3.76 -7.34 -5.05
C VAL A 60 3.70 -8.59 -5.93
N HIS A 61 2.77 -8.65 -6.88
CA HIS A 61 2.62 -9.79 -7.78
C HIS A 61 3.85 -10.01 -8.64
N THR A 62 4.34 -8.94 -9.29
CA THR A 62 5.56 -8.99 -10.11
C THR A 62 6.76 -9.42 -9.29
N ALA A 63 6.94 -8.91 -8.07
CA ALA A 63 8.02 -9.36 -7.20
C ALA A 63 7.89 -10.85 -6.85
N VAL A 64 6.71 -11.34 -6.48
CA VAL A 64 6.47 -12.77 -6.20
C VAL A 64 6.79 -13.64 -7.42
N GLU A 65 6.29 -13.27 -8.60
CA GLU A 65 6.56 -14.00 -9.84
C GLU A 65 8.06 -14.05 -10.16
N GLN A 66 8.76 -12.93 -9.98
CA GLN A 66 10.20 -12.84 -10.27
C GLN A 66 11.06 -13.54 -9.21
N LEU A 67 10.63 -13.59 -7.95
CA LEU A 67 11.46 -14.09 -6.83
C LEU A 67 11.18 -15.55 -6.48
N SER A 68 9.95 -16.03 -6.67
CA SER A 68 9.55 -17.40 -6.31
C SER A 68 10.42 -18.53 -6.90
N PRO A 69 11.04 -18.41 -8.10
CA PRO A 69 11.95 -19.46 -8.58
C PRO A 69 13.21 -19.61 -7.73
N PHE A 70 13.64 -18.55 -7.04
CA PHE A 70 14.93 -18.50 -6.30
C PHE A 70 14.73 -18.57 -4.79
N PHE A 71 13.57 -18.11 -4.32
CA PHE A 71 13.28 -17.93 -2.91
C PHE A 71 11.93 -18.59 -2.58
N GLU A 72 11.97 -19.76 -1.94
CA GLU A 72 10.77 -20.49 -1.50
C GLU A 72 9.88 -19.65 -0.57
N GLY A 73 10.46 -18.66 0.12
CA GLY A 73 9.76 -17.73 1.01
C GLY A 73 9.14 -16.51 0.33
N ALA A 74 9.18 -16.37 -1.00
CA ALA A 74 8.65 -15.20 -1.72
C ALA A 74 7.12 -15.23 -1.85
N THR A 75 6.40 -15.26 -0.72
CA THR A 75 4.94 -15.15 -0.69
C THR A 75 4.49 -13.69 -0.84
N SER A 76 3.23 -13.47 -1.19
CA SER A 76 2.63 -12.13 -1.28
C SER A 76 2.75 -11.35 0.03
N GLU A 77 2.55 -12.03 1.15
CA GLU A 77 2.66 -11.48 2.50
C GLU A 77 4.11 -11.08 2.80
N ASN A 78 5.08 -11.97 2.59
CA ASN A 78 6.48 -11.68 2.88
C ASN A 78 7.03 -10.56 1.99
N VAL A 79 6.70 -10.60 0.70
CA VAL A 79 7.09 -9.54 -0.25
C VAL A 79 6.47 -8.21 0.17
N LEU A 80 5.19 -8.17 0.54
CA LEU A 80 4.56 -6.94 1.00
C LEU A 80 5.21 -6.42 2.29
N ALA A 81 5.49 -7.28 3.27
CA ALA A 81 6.19 -6.89 4.50
C ALA A 81 7.52 -6.23 4.18
N VAL A 82 8.31 -6.83 3.29
CA VAL A 82 9.59 -6.26 2.85
C VAL A 82 9.40 -4.91 2.16
N LEU A 83 8.46 -4.78 1.22
CA LEU A 83 8.22 -3.53 0.48
C LEU A 83 7.70 -2.39 1.38
N VAL A 84 7.02 -2.73 2.48
CA VAL A 84 6.62 -1.79 3.52
C VAL A 84 7.85 -1.24 4.24
N GLN A 85 8.73 -2.13 4.70
CA GLN A 85 9.84 -1.80 5.60
C GLN A 85 11.12 -1.32 4.88
N GLU A 86 11.33 -1.72 3.62
CA GLU A 86 12.58 -1.50 2.89
C GLU A 86 13.08 -0.06 2.89
N PRO A 87 12.23 0.97 2.66
CA PRO A 87 12.73 2.35 2.61
C PRO A 87 13.26 2.82 3.97
N THR A 88 12.59 2.46 5.06
CA THR A 88 12.96 2.82 6.43
C THR A 88 14.23 2.10 6.84
N ILE A 89 14.30 0.78 6.60
CA ILE A 89 15.49 -0.03 6.93
C ILE A 89 16.70 0.43 6.12
N ARG A 90 16.50 0.76 4.83
CA ARG A 90 17.55 1.32 3.99
C ARG A 90 18.01 2.68 4.49
N ALA A 91 17.10 3.56 4.90
CA ALA A 91 17.45 4.87 5.44
C ALA A 91 18.25 4.74 6.74
N PHE A 92 17.74 3.95 7.69
CA PHE A 92 18.42 3.63 8.94
C PHE A 92 19.82 3.06 8.71
N ALA A 93 19.95 2.07 7.80
CA ALA A 93 21.24 1.48 7.47
C ALA A 93 22.25 2.50 6.94
N GLN A 94 21.80 3.44 6.09
CA GLN A 94 22.66 4.49 5.57
C GLN A 94 23.21 5.38 6.68
N GLU A 95 22.41 5.67 7.71
CA GLU A 95 22.86 6.43 8.89
C GLU A 95 23.95 5.67 9.68
N GLN A 96 23.90 4.34 9.66
CA GLN A 96 24.92 3.47 10.26
C GLN A 96 26.12 3.21 9.34
N GLY A 97 26.18 3.86 8.17
CA GLY A 97 27.27 3.70 7.19
C GLY A 97 27.15 2.46 6.31
N VAL A 98 26.00 1.78 6.32
CA VAL A 98 25.69 0.63 5.44
C VAL A 98 24.89 1.12 4.24
N ALA A 99 25.41 0.92 3.04
CA ALA A 99 24.72 1.29 1.81
C ALA A 99 24.85 0.17 0.77
N VAL A 100 23.70 -0.20 0.18
CA VAL A 100 23.61 -1.17 -0.91
C VAL A 100 23.12 -0.45 -2.15
N SER A 101 23.81 -0.65 -3.28
CA SER A 101 23.40 -0.09 -4.56
C SER A 101 22.40 -1.00 -5.28
N ASP A 102 21.58 -0.41 -6.13
CA ASP A 102 20.64 -1.16 -6.98
C ASP A 102 21.38 -2.11 -7.94
N GLN A 103 22.63 -1.76 -8.29
CA GLN A 103 23.49 -2.62 -9.08
C GLN A 103 23.87 -3.88 -8.30
N ALA A 104 24.20 -3.77 -7.02
CA ALA A 104 24.54 -4.92 -6.17
C ALA A 104 23.32 -5.84 -5.97
N ALA A 105 22.14 -5.27 -5.70
CA ALA A 105 20.90 -6.02 -5.59
C ALA A 105 20.54 -6.76 -6.90
N ARG A 106 20.62 -6.07 -8.05
CA ARG A 106 20.40 -6.70 -9.36
C ARG A 106 21.42 -7.79 -9.66
N ALA A 107 22.69 -7.60 -9.31
CA ALA A 107 23.73 -8.60 -9.48
C ALA A 107 23.42 -9.86 -8.67
N GLN A 108 23.01 -9.73 -7.40
CA GLN A 108 22.60 -10.88 -6.59
C GLN A 108 21.45 -11.67 -7.22
N LEU A 109 20.41 -10.99 -7.71
CA LEU A 109 19.29 -11.63 -8.38
C LEU A 109 19.72 -12.33 -9.67
N THR A 110 20.64 -11.71 -10.42
CA THR A 110 21.19 -12.28 -11.66
C THR A 110 22.03 -13.53 -11.38
N ASP A 111 22.84 -13.50 -10.33
CA ASP A 111 23.68 -14.62 -9.89
C ASP A 111 22.81 -15.78 -9.39
N ALA A 112 21.73 -15.50 -8.65
CA ALA A 112 20.73 -16.50 -8.25
C ALA A 112 20.03 -17.12 -9.47
N ALA A 113 19.65 -16.29 -10.45
CA ALA A 113 19.03 -16.76 -11.69
C ALA A 113 19.94 -17.64 -12.53
N ALA A 114 21.23 -17.35 -12.58
CA ALA A 114 22.22 -18.16 -13.29
C ALA A 114 22.34 -19.60 -12.76
N GLN A 115 21.88 -19.88 -11.53
CA GLN A 115 21.88 -21.23 -10.96
C GLN A 115 20.66 -22.07 -11.37
N ILE A 116 19.66 -21.48 -12.03
CA ILE A 116 18.39 -22.14 -12.35
C ILE A 116 18.18 -22.13 -13.87
N GLU A 117 18.20 -23.31 -14.48
CA GLU A 117 18.16 -23.47 -15.94
C GLU A 117 16.86 -22.93 -16.57
N THR A 118 15.75 -22.90 -15.81
CA THR A 118 14.42 -22.45 -16.27
C THR A 118 14.10 -21.01 -15.88
N ALA A 119 14.98 -20.33 -15.14
CA ALA A 119 14.73 -18.97 -14.69
C ALA A 119 14.93 -17.98 -15.83
N THR A 120 14.01 -17.02 -15.95
CA THR A 120 14.23 -15.89 -16.85
C THR A 120 15.21 -14.90 -16.22
N THR A 121 16.14 -14.41 -17.03
CA THR A 121 17.02 -13.28 -16.71
C THR A 121 16.53 -11.99 -17.33
N ASP A 122 15.27 -11.96 -17.82
CA ASP A 122 14.60 -10.70 -18.16
C ASP A 122 14.77 -9.72 -16.99
N GLU A 123 14.99 -8.44 -17.30
CA GLU A 123 15.38 -7.45 -16.29
C GLU A 123 14.43 -7.48 -15.07
N PHE A 124 14.99 -7.79 -13.90
CA PHE A 124 14.28 -7.72 -12.63
C PHE A 124 13.65 -6.33 -12.45
N GLY A 125 12.37 -6.32 -12.08
CA GLY A 125 11.64 -5.09 -11.80
C GLY A 125 12.10 -4.45 -10.49
N GLU A 126 11.81 -3.15 -10.33
CA GLU A 126 12.13 -2.42 -9.09
C GLU A 126 11.60 -3.11 -7.81
N PRO A 127 10.38 -3.69 -7.77
CA PRO A 127 9.91 -4.40 -6.59
C PRO A 127 10.80 -5.60 -6.19
N ALA A 128 11.28 -6.39 -7.16
CA ALA A 128 12.20 -7.50 -6.89
C ALA A 128 13.58 -6.99 -6.44
N ILE A 129 14.08 -5.94 -7.08
CA ILE A 129 15.34 -5.28 -6.71
C ILE A 129 15.27 -4.73 -5.29
N ALA A 130 14.15 -4.11 -4.89
CA ALA A 130 13.94 -3.61 -3.55
C ALA A 130 14.00 -4.74 -2.51
N VAL A 131 13.39 -5.90 -2.79
CA VAL A 131 13.48 -7.07 -1.89
C VAL A 131 14.93 -7.57 -1.77
N SER A 132 15.66 -7.71 -2.87
CA SER A 132 17.08 -8.10 -2.80
C SER A 132 17.94 -7.08 -2.05
N ARG A 133 17.72 -5.78 -2.30
CA ARG A 133 18.41 -4.69 -1.59
C ARG A 133 18.12 -4.76 -0.09
N TYR A 134 16.87 -4.98 0.31
CA TYR A 134 16.49 -5.19 1.70
C TYR A 134 17.28 -6.36 2.33
N LEU A 135 17.35 -7.51 1.67
CA LEU A 135 18.07 -8.68 2.19
C LEU A 135 19.57 -8.39 2.39
N LEU A 136 20.22 -7.73 1.44
CA LEU A 136 21.63 -7.34 1.55
C LEU A 136 21.87 -6.30 2.66
N VAL A 137 20.95 -5.34 2.80
CA VAL A 137 21.01 -4.34 3.88
C VAL A 137 20.86 -5.03 5.24
N TRP A 138 19.89 -5.93 5.37
CA TRP A 138 19.63 -6.67 6.60
C TRP A 138 20.82 -7.55 7.00
N GLU A 139 21.40 -8.28 6.05
CA GLU A 139 22.64 -9.06 6.28
C GLU A 139 23.76 -8.16 6.79
N GLN A 140 24.01 -7.02 6.14
CA GLN A 140 25.07 -6.10 6.56
C GLN A 140 24.79 -5.48 7.94
N LEU A 141 23.56 -5.04 8.20
CA LEU A 141 23.15 -4.50 9.50
C LEU A 141 23.39 -5.51 10.64
N THR A 142 23.00 -6.77 10.45
CA THR A 142 23.14 -7.80 11.49
C THR A 142 24.59 -8.24 11.73
N THR A 143 25.51 -7.90 10.82
CA THR A 143 26.95 -8.16 10.99
C THR A 143 27.73 -6.99 11.62
N LEU A 144 27.07 -5.85 11.87
CA LEU A 144 27.71 -4.72 12.55
C LEU A 144 28.10 -5.09 13.98
N PRO A 145 29.22 -4.54 14.51
CA PRO A 145 29.63 -4.78 15.89
C PRO A 145 28.56 -4.44 16.92
N ASP A 146 27.76 -3.41 16.63
CA ASP A 146 26.74 -2.85 17.52
C ASP A 146 25.31 -3.25 17.08
N ALA A 147 25.15 -4.30 16.27
CA ALA A 147 23.83 -4.74 15.78
C ALA A 147 22.82 -4.99 16.91
N GLN A 148 23.27 -5.54 18.05
CA GLN A 148 22.41 -5.81 19.21
C GLN A 148 21.78 -4.55 19.82
N THR A 149 22.39 -3.39 19.65
CA THR A 149 21.83 -2.11 20.10
C THR A 149 21.05 -1.39 19.00
N LEU A 150 21.45 -1.56 17.73
CA LEU A 150 20.82 -0.91 16.59
C LEU A 150 19.47 -1.53 16.19
N ILE A 151 19.32 -2.86 16.29
CA ILE A 151 18.10 -3.54 15.87
C ILE A 151 16.86 -3.11 16.70
N PRO A 152 16.94 -2.96 18.04
CA PRO A 152 15.84 -2.40 18.81
C PRO A 152 15.46 -0.96 18.40
N ASP A 153 16.43 -0.11 18.08
CA ASP A 153 16.17 1.26 17.62
C ASP A 153 15.44 1.25 16.27
N LEU A 154 15.87 0.38 15.35
CA LEU A 154 15.18 0.17 14.08
C LEU A 154 13.75 -0.36 14.28
N GLN A 155 13.53 -1.26 15.23
CA GLN A 155 12.17 -1.76 15.54
C GLN A 155 11.25 -0.64 16.03
N LEU A 156 11.77 0.32 16.81
CA LEU A 156 11.00 1.48 17.23
C LEU A 156 10.63 2.35 16.03
N GLU A 157 11.57 2.62 15.13
CA GLU A 157 11.30 3.42 13.91
C GLU A 157 10.29 2.73 12.98
N LEU A 158 10.37 1.40 12.84
CA LEU A 158 9.38 0.64 12.07
C LEU A 158 7.99 0.68 12.70
N GLY A 159 7.89 0.68 14.03
CA GLY A 159 6.63 0.81 14.76
C GLY A 159 6.00 2.20 14.67
N GLU A 160 6.76 3.23 14.25
CA GLU A 160 6.25 4.59 14.05
C GLU A 160 5.62 4.82 12.66
N LEU A 161 5.79 3.88 11.72
CA LEU A 161 5.24 4.02 10.36
C LEU A 161 3.70 4.00 10.37
N ASP A 162 3.07 4.86 9.58
CA ASP A 162 1.62 4.82 9.33
C ASP A 162 1.32 3.82 8.21
N VAL A 163 1.01 2.57 8.58
CA VAL A 163 0.80 1.47 7.64
C VAL A 163 -0.67 1.09 7.53
N GLU A 164 -1.27 1.34 6.37
CA GLU A 164 -2.59 0.84 6.00
C GLU A 164 -2.47 -0.34 5.03
N VAL A 165 -2.82 -1.56 5.45
CA VAL A 165 -2.78 -2.74 4.58
C VAL A 165 -4.15 -3.08 4.04
N SER A 166 -4.21 -3.44 2.74
CA SER A 166 -5.42 -3.92 2.12
C SER A 166 -5.84 -5.26 2.77
N PRO A 167 -7.11 -5.44 3.20
CA PRO A 167 -7.57 -6.64 3.93
C PRO A 167 -7.29 -8.00 3.27
N ARG A 168 -7.13 -8.03 1.94
CA ARG A 168 -6.74 -9.23 1.19
C ARG A 168 -5.32 -9.73 1.47
N PHE A 169 -4.42 -8.86 1.94
CA PHE A 169 -3.05 -9.23 2.31
C PHE A 169 -2.88 -9.48 3.81
N GLY A 170 -3.87 -9.11 4.62
CA GLY A 170 -3.83 -9.29 6.07
C GLY A 170 -4.22 -8.02 6.81
N ALA A 171 -3.76 -7.94 8.05
CA ALA A 171 -3.78 -6.77 8.91
C ALA A 171 -2.35 -6.50 9.40
N VAL A 172 -2.14 -5.34 10.01
CA VAL A 172 -0.90 -5.03 10.74
C VAL A 172 -1.18 -5.03 12.23
N ASP A 173 -0.23 -5.51 13.01
CA ASP A 173 -0.25 -5.37 14.46
C ASP A 173 0.36 -4.02 14.92
N GLU A 174 0.54 -3.84 16.23
CA GLU A 174 1.09 -2.60 16.81
C GLU A 174 2.56 -2.35 16.42
N GLY A 175 3.28 -3.36 15.92
CA GLY A 175 4.66 -3.27 15.46
C GLY A 175 4.81 -3.16 13.95
N ASN A 176 3.71 -2.96 13.22
CA ASN A 176 3.65 -3.02 11.76
C ASN A 176 4.09 -4.37 11.16
N GLU A 177 3.92 -5.46 11.92
CA GLU A 177 4.09 -6.82 11.40
C GLU A 177 2.79 -7.28 10.71
N LEU A 178 2.94 -7.89 9.52
CA LEU A 178 1.79 -8.45 8.80
C LEU A 178 1.26 -9.70 9.49
N VAL A 179 0.00 -9.65 9.92
CA VAL A 179 -0.71 -10.77 10.52
C VAL A 179 -1.85 -11.24 9.64
N ALA A 180 -2.05 -12.56 9.60
CA ALA A 180 -3.17 -13.16 8.87
C ALA A 180 -4.50 -12.73 9.49
N VAL A 181 -5.47 -12.37 8.64
CA VAL A 181 -6.84 -12.05 9.07
C VAL A 181 -7.68 -13.32 8.97
N ASP A 182 -8.44 -13.62 10.02
CA ASP A 182 -9.42 -14.71 10.01
C ASP A 182 -10.49 -14.43 8.95
N ARG A 183 -10.69 -15.38 8.04
CA ARG A 183 -11.64 -15.30 6.93
C ARG A 183 -12.66 -16.43 7.10
N PRO A 184 -13.67 -16.26 7.97
CA PRO A 184 -14.59 -17.35 8.34
C PRO A 184 -15.48 -17.86 7.20
N TRP A 185 -15.45 -17.18 6.05
CA TRP A 185 -16.13 -17.55 4.81
C TRP A 185 -15.27 -18.38 3.86
N LEU A 186 -13.95 -18.50 4.09
CA LEU A 186 -13.11 -19.46 3.41
C LEU A 186 -13.33 -20.82 4.07
N VAL A 187 -14.01 -21.72 3.37
CA VAL A 187 -14.05 -23.13 3.74
C VAL A 187 -12.63 -23.67 3.52
N THR A 188 -11.91 -23.93 4.60
CA THR A 188 -10.65 -24.69 4.54
C THR A 188 -11.00 -26.11 4.10
N SER A 189 -10.49 -26.55 2.96
CA SER A 189 -10.66 -27.93 2.47
C SER A 189 -9.83 -28.93 3.29
N ASP A 190 -9.96 -28.91 4.61
CA ASP A 190 -9.27 -29.79 5.56
C ASP A 190 -10.11 -31.05 5.87
N ASP A 191 -10.94 -31.47 4.92
CA ASP A 191 -11.89 -32.60 5.07
C ASP A 191 -11.77 -33.60 3.89
N GLU A 192 -10.57 -33.79 3.33
CA GLU A 192 -10.29 -34.84 2.33
C GLU A 192 -9.36 -35.95 2.88
N THR A 193 -9.43 -36.25 4.17
CA THR A 193 -8.79 -37.44 4.76
C THR A 193 -9.70 -38.17 5.73
N ALA A 194 -10.90 -38.55 5.29
CA ALA A 194 -11.71 -39.56 5.96
C ALA A 194 -12.61 -40.31 4.96
N VAL A 195 -12.00 -41.05 4.03
CA VAL A 195 -12.68 -42.22 3.43
C VAL A 195 -11.72 -43.39 3.47
N GLU A 196 -12.22 -44.43 4.15
CA GLU A 196 -11.69 -45.75 4.51
C GLU A 196 -10.92 -46.51 3.43
#